data_AF-A0A9E5GAW0-F1
#
_entry.id   AF-A0A9E5GAW0-F1
#
_cell.length_a   1.000
_cell.length_b   1.000
_cell.length_c   1.000
_cell.angle_alpha   90.00
_cell.angle_beta   90.00
_cell.angle_gamma   90.00
#
_symmetry.space_group_name_H-M   'P 1'
#
loop_
_entity.id
_entity.type
_entity.pdbx_description
1 polymer ?
#
loop_
_entity_poly.entity_id
_entity_poly.type
_entity_poly.pdbx_seq_one_letter_code
_entity_poly.pdbx_strand_id
1 'polypeptide(L)'
;IMVMGEDEAYAYQKKLHQNIQLYTKGGAGGAMPIATGQAASGVFYIVDALDILQQGYDLVISYPVEGVTYGVEGSGIIRGAKNPEGAKALMDWASSKRLGEVMVANQINYIPTRPDVTVTNPALDMSKVTLLEADVNWKGENRSRLVERWIEEVIQQ
;
A
#
# COMPACT_ATOMS: atom_id res chain seq x y z
N ILE A 1 -6.48 -7.13 -12.73
CA ILE A 1 -6.75 -8.58 -12.69
C ILE A 1 -8.08 -8.88 -12.00
N MET A 2 -8.24 -8.60 -10.70
CA MET A 2 -9.48 -8.93 -9.97
C MET A 2 -10.75 -8.26 -10.54
N VAL A 3 -10.62 -7.08 -11.16
CA VAL A 3 -11.76 -6.35 -11.76
C VAL A 3 -12.00 -6.73 -13.22
N MET A 4 -10.93 -6.82 -14.02
CA MET A 4 -11.04 -6.80 -15.49
C MET A 4 -10.63 -8.11 -16.16
N GLY A 5 -10.04 -9.07 -15.44
CA GLY A 5 -9.27 -10.15 -16.04
C GLY A 5 -7.77 -9.82 -16.14
N GLU A 6 -6.95 -10.82 -16.43
CA GLU A 6 -5.49 -10.64 -16.51
C GLU A 6 -5.11 -9.88 -17.78
N ASP A 7 -5.48 -10.39 -18.96
CA ASP A 7 -5.08 -9.81 -20.25
C ASP A 7 -5.58 -8.38 -20.43
N GLU A 8 -6.82 -8.11 -20.06
CA GLU A 8 -7.41 -6.76 -20.10
C GLU A 8 -6.68 -5.80 -19.15
N ALA A 9 -6.22 -6.29 -17.99
CA ALA A 9 -5.45 -5.46 -17.06
C ALA A 9 -4.06 -5.11 -17.61
N TYR A 10 -3.40 -6.01 -18.35
CA TYR A 10 -2.14 -5.68 -19.04
C TYR A 10 -2.39 -4.70 -20.19
N ALA A 11 -3.46 -4.89 -20.97
CA ALA A 11 -3.84 -3.95 -22.03
C ALA A 11 -4.12 -2.54 -21.49
N TYR A 12 -4.79 -2.43 -20.33
CA TYR A 12 -4.97 -1.16 -19.63
C TYR A 12 -3.63 -0.54 -19.20
N GLN A 13 -2.76 -1.33 -18.58
CA GLN A 13 -1.45 -0.85 -18.10
C GLN A 13 -0.54 -0.38 -19.24
N LYS A 14 -0.59 -0.99 -20.41
CA LYS A 14 0.10 -0.51 -21.63
C LYS A 14 -0.35 0.90 -22.03
N LYS A 15 -1.66 1.17 -21.98
CA LYS A 15 -2.20 2.51 -22.25
C LYS A 15 -1.80 3.50 -21.16
N LEU A 16 -1.85 3.08 -19.89
CA LEU A 16 -1.45 3.92 -18.77
C LEU A 16 0.04 4.27 -18.83
N HIS A 17 0.90 3.33 -19.24
CA HIS A 17 2.34 3.51 -19.36
C HIS A 17 2.74 4.75 -20.17
N GLN A 18 1.98 5.07 -21.22
CA GLN A 18 2.21 6.26 -22.06
C GLN A 18 2.11 7.59 -21.29
N ASN A 19 1.43 7.58 -20.13
CA ASN A 19 1.28 8.73 -19.25
C ASN A 19 2.24 8.68 -18.05
N ILE A 20 3.05 7.63 -17.90
CA ILE A 20 3.96 7.49 -16.76
C ILE A 20 5.30 8.17 -17.09
N GLN A 21 5.58 9.27 -16.39
CA GLN A 21 6.85 9.96 -16.47
C GLN A 21 7.99 9.19 -15.79
N LEU A 22 7.70 8.50 -14.68
CA LEU A 22 8.70 7.83 -13.87
C LEU A 22 8.10 6.64 -13.11
N TYR A 23 8.76 5.48 -13.19
CA TYR A 23 8.56 4.39 -12.24
C TYR A 23 9.58 4.53 -11.11
N THR A 24 9.08 4.76 -9.90
CA THR A 24 9.93 4.98 -8.73
C THR A 24 10.39 3.67 -8.10
N LYS A 25 11.59 3.66 -7.52
CA LYS A 25 12.14 2.47 -6.84
C LYS A 25 11.40 2.13 -5.55
N GLY A 26 10.93 3.15 -4.82
CA GLY A 26 10.12 3.00 -3.62
C GLY A 26 8.68 3.45 -3.87
N GLY A 27 7.72 2.84 -3.16
CA GLY A 27 6.28 3.13 -3.30
C GLY A 27 5.95 4.61 -3.07
N ALA A 28 6.50 5.20 -2.01
CA ALA A 28 6.30 6.62 -1.69
C ALA A 28 7.09 7.61 -2.60
N GLY A 29 7.95 7.11 -3.50
CA GLY A 29 8.91 7.95 -4.22
C GLY A 29 8.30 9.03 -5.13
N GLY A 30 7.04 8.87 -5.52
CA GLY A 30 6.30 9.84 -6.33
C GLY A 30 5.53 10.89 -5.52
N ALA A 31 5.41 10.74 -4.20
CA ALA A 31 4.52 11.57 -3.39
C ALA A 31 5.01 13.02 -3.30
N MET A 32 6.31 13.24 -3.05
CA MET A 32 6.92 14.56 -3.02
C MET A 32 6.98 15.26 -4.41
N PRO A 33 7.32 14.57 -5.52
CA PRO A 33 7.15 15.13 -6.85
C PRO A 33 5.75 15.68 -7.13
N ILE A 34 4.69 15.02 -6.67
CA ILE A 34 3.31 15.53 -6.82
C ILE A 34 3.07 16.73 -5.91
N ALA A 35 3.47 16.62 -4.64
CA ALA A 35 3.33 17.69 -3.65
C ALA A 35 3.97 19.02 -4.08
N THR A 36 5.04 18.93 -4.87
CA THR A 36 5.80 20.07 -5.41
C THR A 36 5.41 20.46 -6.83
N GLY A 37 4.40 19.81 -7.42
CA GLY A 37 3.91 20.09 -8.78
C GLY A 37 4.80 19.60 -9.92
N GLN A 38 5.82 18.78 -9.64
CA GLN A 38 6.68 18.16 -10.66
C GLN A 38 5.99 16.98 -11.38
N ALA A 39 4.96 16.40 -10.78
CA ALA A 39 4.09 15.40 -11.38
C ALA A 39 2.62 15.74 -11.06
N ALA A 40 1.70 15.43 -11.98
CA ALA A 40 0.29 15.78 -11.80
C ALA A 40 -0.47 14.82 -10.87
N SER A 41 -0.09 13.53 -10.85
CA SER A 41 -0.76 12.49 -10.07
C SER A 41 0.13 11.25 -9.92
N GLY A 42 -0.27 10.31 -9.06
CA GLY A 42 0.40 9.03 -8.90
C GLY A 42 -0.43 8.05 -8.07
N VAL A 43 0.03 6.80 -7.99
CA VAL A 43 -0.65 5.70 -7.29
C VAL A 43 0.17 5.32 -6.06
N PHE A 44 -0.43 5.41 -4.88
CA PHE A 44 0.24 5.23 -3.59
C PHE A 44 -0.64 4.46 -2.61
N TYR A 45 -0.03 3.96 -1.53
CA TYR A 45 -0.79 3.62 -0.34
C TYR A 45 -1.23 4.91 0.37
N ILE A 46 -2.40 4.86 1.00
CA ILE A 46 -3.00 6.01 1.68
C ILE A 46 -2.06 6.60 2.75
N VAL A 47 -1.24 5.75 3.40
CA VAL A 47 -0.32 6.16 4.45
C VAL A 47 0.69 7.19 3.96
N ASP A 48 1.19 7.02 2.72
CA ASP A 48 2.15 7.92 2.10
C ASP A 48 1.49 9.26 1.75
N ALA A 49 0.27 9.22 1.22
CA ALA A 49 -0.48 10.43 0.87
C ALA A 49 -0.84 11.26 2.11
N LEU A 50 -1.23 10.60 3.21
CA LEU A 50 -1.56 11.27 4.46
C LEU A 50 -0.32 11.86 5.15
N ASP A 51 0.84 11.22 5.05
CA ASP A 51 2.10 11.78 5.56
C ASP A 51 2.46 13.10 4.85
N ILE A 52 2.28 13.15 3.53
CA ILE A 52 2.50 14.40 2.76
C ILE A 52 1.49 15.49 3.14
N LEU A 53 0.21 15.14 3.32
CA LEU A 53 -0.79 16.10 3.80
C LEU A 53 -0.45 16.62 5.21
N GLN A 54 0.07 15.77 6.11
CA GLN A 54 0.52 16.17 7.45
C GLN A 54 1.71 17.13 7.42
N GLN A 55 2.55 17.04 6.39
CA GLN A 55 3.64 17.99 6.15
C GLN A 55 3.13 19.36 5.61
N GLY A 56 1.84 19.49 5.33
CA GLY A 56 1.20 20.75 4.94
C GLY A 56 1.11 20.97 3.43
N TYR A 57 1.40 19.95 2.61
CA TYR A 57 1.20 20.02 1.17
C TYR A 57 -0.27 19.80 0.81
N ASP A 58 -0.72 20.42 -0.28
CA ASP A 58 -2.09 20.27 -0.78
C ASP A 58 -2.16 19.12 -1.79
N LEU A 59 -2.89 18.07 -1.44
CA LEU A 59 -3.12 16.89 -2.28
C LEU A 59 -4.57 16.45 -2.18
N VAL A 60 -5.10 15.93 -3.29
CA VAL A 60 -6.41 15.27 -3.32
C VAL A 60 -6.20 13.76 -3.33
N ILE A 61 -6.73 13.08 -2.30
CA ILE A 61 -6.80 11.63 -2.25
C ILE A 61 -8.10 11.19 -2.93
N SER A 62 -8.02 10.24 -3.86
CA SER A 62 -9.18 9.65 -4.53
C SER A 62 -8.97 8.15 -4.73
N TYR A 63 -10.08 7.43 -4.92
CA TYR A 63 -10.09 5.99 -5.14
C TYR A 63 -10.80 5.67 -6.46
N PRO A 64 -10.30 4.70 -7.25
CA PRO A 64 -11.02 4.16 -8.39
C PRO A 64 -12.42 3.65 -8.00
N VAL A 65 -13.41 3.93 -8.83
CA VAL A 65 -14.81 3.54 -8.58
C VAL A 65 -15.02 2.03 -8.64
N GLU A 66 -14.17 1.35 -9.41
CA GLU A 66 -14.11 -0.10 -9.54
C GLU A 66 -13.58 -0.79 -8.27
N GLY A 67 -12.98 -0.01 -7.37
CA GLY A 67 -12.44 -0.46 -6.09
C GLY A 67 -10.92 -0.62 -6.08
N VAL A 68 -10.40 -0.87 -4.88
CA VAL A 68 -8.97 -1.03 -4.62
C VAL A 68 -8.69 -2.29 -3.82
N THR A 69 -7.55 -2.91 -4.08
CA THR A 69 -7.01 -3.93 -3.16
C THR A 69 -6.25 -3.26 -2.02
N TYR A 70 -6.09 -3.96 -0.90
CA TYR A 70 -5.29 -3.50 0.23
C TYR A 70 -4.13 -4.47 0.52
N GLY A 71 -3.09 -3.92 1.16
CA GLY A 71 -1.99 -4.67 1.75
C GLY A 71 -2.15 -4.76 3.26
N VAL A 72 -1.71 -5.87 3.84
CA VAL A 72 -1.57 -6.01 5.30
C VAL A 72 -0.09 -6.16 5.59
N GLU A 73 0.45 -5.24 6.39
CA GLU A 73 1.85 -5.31 6.80
C GLU A 73 2.08 -6.52 7.70
N GLY A 74 2.98 -7.41 7.25
CA GLY A 74 3.32 -8.65 7.95
C GLY A 74 4.66 -8.55 8.65
N SER A 75 4.76 -9.14 9.84
CA SER A 75 6.02 -9.33 10.57
C SER A 75 6.18 -10.79 10.96
N GLY A 76 7.42 -11.27 11.00
CA GLY A 76 7.70 -12.67 11.32
C GLY A 76 9.10 -12.88 11.89
N ILE A 77 9.26 -13.97 12.65
CA ILE A 77 10.53 -14.37 13.24
C ILE A 77 11.27 -15.29 12.26
N ILE A 78 12.50 -14.94 11.92
CA ILE A 78 13.36 -15.75 11.04
C ILE A 78 13.69 -17.08 11.75
N ARG A 79 13.58 -18.19 11.02
CA ARG A 79 13.99 -19.52 11.51
C ARG A 79 15.48 -19.50 11.90
N GLY A 80 15.78 -19.90 13.12
CA GLY A 80 17.15 -19.87 13.65
C GLY A 80 17.62 -18.48 14.10
N ALA A 81 16.70 -17.56 14.41
CA ALA A 81 17.04 -16.26 14.98
C ALA A 81 17.98 -16.39 16.18
N LYS A 82 19.07 -15.61 16.19
CA LYS A 82 20.11 -15.66 17.24
C LYS A 82 19.58 -15.30 18.63
N ASN A 83 18.51 -14.51 18.69
CA ASN A 83 17.81 -14.15 19.92
C ASN A 83 16.30 -14.43 19.75
N PRO A 84 15.86 -15.70 19.93
CA PRO A 84 14.47 -16.07 19.72
C PRO A 84 13.54 -15.50 20.78
N GLU A 85 14.00 -15.29 22.01
CA GLU A 85 13.19 -14.74 23.09
C GLU A 85 12.89 -13.26 22.86
N GLY A 86 13.91 -12.46 22.53
CA GLY A 86 13.72 -11.04 22.19
C GLY A 86 12.85 -10.86 20.95
N ALA A 87 13.00 -11.72 19.94
CA ALA A 87 12.16 -11.70 18.75
C ALA A 87 10.69 -11.99 19.08
N LYS A 88 10.41 -12.97 19.95
CA LYS A 88 9.05 -13.25 20.44
C LYS A 88 8.47 -12.08 21.20
N ALA A 89 9.21 -11.52 22.16
CA ALA A 89 8.76 -10.36 22.94
C ALA A 89 8.42 -9.16 22.04
N LEU A 90 9.21 -8.93 20.98
CA LEU A 90 8.92 -7.89 20.00
C LEU A 90 7.63 -8.17 19.21
N MET A 91 7.41 -9.41 18.76
CA MET A 91 6.18 -9.79 18.04
C MET A 91 4.93 -9.73 18.93
N ASP A 92 5.04 -10.14 20.20
CA ASP A 92 3.95 -10.02 21.18
C ASP A 92 3.56 -8.56 21.40
N TRP A 93 4.56 -7.68 21.55
CA TRP A 93 4.31 -6.24 21.64
C TRP A 93 3.75 -5.67 20.33
N ALA A 94 4.31 -6.03 19.18
CA ALA A 94 3.89 -5.53 17.88
C ALA A 94 2.46 -5.96 17.49
N SER A 95 1.96 -7.06 18.04
CA SER A 95 0.57 -7.52 17.87
C SER A 95 -0.38 -7.06 18.98
N SER A 96 0.12 -6.30 19.96
CA SER A 96 -0.68 -5.80 21.07
C SER A 96 -1.53 -4.59 20.68
N LYS A 97 -2.57 -4.33 21.49
CA LYS A 97 -3.37 -3.10 21.40
C LYS A 97 -2.50 -1.84 21.51
N ARG A 98 -1.41 -1.92 22.29
CA ARG A 98 -0.52 -0.80 22.55
C ARG A 98 0.14 -0.26 21.29
N LEU A 99 0.52 -1.11 20.34
CA LEU A 99 1.08 -0.62 19.06
C LEU A 99 0.03 0.23 18.31
N GLY A 100 -1.20 -0.26 18.22
CA GLY A 100 -2.31 0.49 17.60
C GLY A 100 -2.55 1.85 18.25
N GLU A 101 -2.56 1.91 19.57
CA GLU A 101 -2.68 3.17 20.32
C GLU A 101 -1.51 4.12 20.05
N VAL A 102 -0.28 3.61 19.97
CA VAL A 102 0.91 4.40 19.63
C VAL A 102 0.79 4.95 18.21
N MET A 103 0.35 4.14 17.25
CA MET A 103 0.16 4.59 15.87
C MET A 103 -0.86 5.73 15.80
N VAL A 104 -2.01 5.59 16.46
CA VAL A 104 -3.05 6.64 16.51
C VAL A 104 -2.52 7.91 17.21
N ALA A 105 -1.87 7.77 18.37
CA ALA A 105 -1.38 8.91 19.15
C ALA A 105 -0.29 9.71 18.44
N ASN A 106 0.52 9.06 17.60
CA ASN A 106 1.59 9.69 16.83
C ASN A 106 1.20 9.95 15.37
N GLN A 107 -0.09 9.82 15.04
CA GLN A 107 -0.63 10.01 13.70
C GLN A 107 0.09 9.20 12.61
N ILE A 108 0.59 8.02 12.97
CA ILE A 108 1.16 7.05 12.04
C ILE A 108 -0.02 6.40 11.32
N ASN A 109 -0.28 6.84 10.09
CA ASN A 109 -1.55 6.67 9.37
C ASN A 109 -1.86 5.24 8.87
N TYR A 110 -1.36 4.19 9.51
CA TYR A 110 -1.81 2.83 9.22
C TYR A 110 -3.18 2.56 9.84
N ILE A 111 -4.00 1.77 9.14
CA ILE A 111 -5.24 1.24 9.70
C ILE A 111 -4.87 0.07 10.63
N PRO A 112 -5.13 0.14 11.94
CA PRO A 112 -4.83 -0.96 12.85
C PRO A 112 -5.63 -2.21 12.49
N THR A 113 -4.98 -3.37 12.48
CA THR A 113 -5.64 -4.67 12.25
C THR A 113 -6.44 -5.18 13.46
N ARG A 114 -6.25 -4.54 14.62
CA ARG A 114 -6.93 -4.87 15.87
C ARG A 114 -8.25 -4.11 16.00
N PRO A 115 -9.40 -4.81 16.15
CA PRO A 115 -10.71 -4.17 16.23
C PRO A 115 -10.96 -3.44 17.56
N ASP A 116 -10.14 -3.69 18.59
CA ASP A 116 -10.25 -3.04 19.90
C ASP A 116 -9.45 -1.73 20.01
N VAL A 117 -8.88 -1.25 18.89
CA VAL A 117 -8.18 0.03 18.78
C VAL A 117 -9.13 1.06 18.14
N THR A 118 -9.39 2.15 18.84
CA THR A 118 -10.19 3.26 18.30
C THR A 118 -9.34 4.13 17.39
N VAL A 119 -9.71 4.20 16.11
CA VAL A 119 -9.09 5.10 15.12
C VAL A 119 -9.80 6.45 15.15
N THR A 120 -9.03 7.53 15.31
CA THR A 120 -9.58 8.91 15.40
C THR A 120 -9.41 9.71 14.13
N ASN A 121 -8.54 9.29 13.20
CA ASN A 121 -8.33 9.96 11.93
C ASN A 121 -9.45 9.56 10.94
N PRO A 122 -10.37 10.46 10.57
CA PRO A 122 -11.47 10.13 9.65
C PRO A 122 -10.99 9.78 8.24
N ALA A 123 -9.78 10.20 7.84
CA ALA A 123 -9.23 9.85 6.54
C ALA A 123 -8.88 8.35 6.42
N LEU A 124 -8.86 7.62 7.54
CA LEU A 124 -8.65 6.17 7.59
C LEU A 124 -9.96 5.37 7.51
N ASP A 125 -11.11 6.04 7.45
CA ASP A 125 -12.41 5.39 7.26
C ASP A 125 -12.57 4.89 5.82
N MET A 126 -12.48 3.59 5.64
CA MET A 126 -12.65 2.92 4.36
C MET A 126 -14.10 2.46 4.08
N SER A 127 -15.07 2.79 4.93
CA SER A 127 -16.47 2.33 4.79
C SER A 127 -17.15 2.74 3.48
N LYS A 128 -16.64 3.79 2.83
CA LYS A 128 -17.13 4.31 1.54
C LYS A 128 -16.29 3.86 0.34
N VAL A 129 -15.23 3.09 0.57
CA VAL A 129 -14.32 2.60 -0.47
C VAL A 129 -14.64 1.14 -0.76
N THR A 130 -14.81 0.80 -2.05
CA THR A 130 -14.95 -0.59 -2.47
C THR A 130 -13.62 -1.31 -2.29
N LEU A 131 -13.51 -2.12 -1.24
CA LEU A 131 -12.34 -2.96 -0.99
C LEU A 131 -12.47 -4.30 -1.70
N LEU A 132 -11.49 -4.61 -2.54
CA LEU A 132 -11.41 -5.86 -3.28
C LEU A 132 -10.47 -6.81 -2.55
N GLU A 133 -11.01 -7.95 -2.15
CA GLU A 133 -10.20 -9.02 -1.59
C GLU A 133 -9.34 -9.65 -2.69
N ALA A 134 -8.08 -9.88 -2.37
CA ALA A 134 -7.16 -10.58 -3.25
C ALA A 134 -6.27 -11.47 -2.40
N ASP A 135 -6.44 -12.78 -2.60
CA ASP A 135 -5.82 -13.83 -1.79
C ASP A 135 -4.30 -13.66 -1.72
N VAL A 136 -3.77 -13.72 -0.50
CA VAL A 136 -2.35 -13.43 -0.23
C VAL A 136 -1.46 -14.55 -0.78
N ASN A 137 -1.92 -15.80 -0.73
CA ASN A 137 -1.15 -16.93 -1.25
C ASN A 137 -1.05 -16.83 -2.78
N TRP A 138 -2.17 -16.58 -3.45
CA TRP A 138 -2.22 -16.35 -4.89
C TRP A 138 -1.30 -15.18 -5.28
N LYS A 139 -1.33 -14.05 -4.57
CA LYS A 139 -0.40 -12.92 -4.82
C LYS A 139 1.06 -13.38 -4.75
N GLY A 140 1.42 -14.15 -3.72
CA GLY A 140 2.76 -14.67 -3.52
C GLY A 140 3.19 -15.62 -4.64
N GLU A 141 2.36 -16.62 -4.94
CA GLU A 141 2.59 -17.64 -5.97
C GLU A 141 2.71 -17.04 -7.38
N ASN A 142 1.93 -16.00 -7.67
CA ASN A 142 1.86 -15.38 -8.99
C ASN A 142 2.79 -14.16 -9.13
N ARG A 143 3.44 -13.70 -8.06
CA ARG A 143 4.24 -12.46 -8.05
C ARG A 143 5.26 -12.43 -9.18
N SER A 144 6.09 -13.46 -9.29
CA SER A 144 7.20 -13.45 -10.27
C SER A 144 6.66 -13.41 -11.70
N ARG A 145 5.75 -14.33 -12.08
CA ARG A 145 5.20 -14.37 -13.44
C ARG A 145 4.49 -13.07 -13.83
N LEU A 146 3.78 -12.45 -12.88
CA LEU A 146 3.03 -11.22 -13.16
C LEU A 146 3.96 -10.03 -13.35
N VAL A 147 5.02 -9.94 -12.54
CA VAL A 147 6.04 -8.89 -12.67
C VAL A 147 6.85 -9.07 -13.94
N GLU A 148 7.28 -10.28 -14.26
CA GLU A 148 8.04 -10.59 -15.48
C GLU A 148 7.23 -10.22 -16.73
N ARG A 149 5.99 -10.71 -16.81
CA ARG A 149 5.06 -10.34 -17.90
C ARG A 149 4.87 -8.83 -17.99
N TRP A 150 4.81 -8.12 -16.86
CA TRP A 150 4.63 -6.67 -16.85
C TRP A 150 5.85 -5.93 -17.39
N ILE A 151 7.05 -6.38 -17.03
CA ILE A 151 8.29 -5.82 -17.57
C ILE A 151 8.33 -6.01 -19.09
N GLU A 152 8.09 -7.23 -19.57
CA GLU A 152 8.16 -7.57 -20.99
C GLU A 152 7.07 -6.87 -21.81
N GLU A 153 5.83 -6.90 -21.32
CA GLU A 153 4.70 -6.42 -22.09
C GLU A 153 4.39 -4.94 -21.88
N VAL A 154 4.72 -4.33 -20.75
CA VAL A 154 4.31 -2.94 -20.45
C VAL A 154 5.49 -1.99 -20.51
N ILE A 155 6.62 -2.35 -19.91
CA ILE A 155 7.77 -1.44 -19.76
C ILE A 155 8.70 -1.46 -20.97
N GLN A 156 8.95 -2.61 -21.57
CA GLN A 156 9.93 -2.78 -22.65
C GLN A 156 9.35 -2.55 -24.06
N GLN A 157 8.20 -1.87 -24.17
CA GLN A 157 7.60 -1.52 -25.47
C GLN A 157 8.30 -0.34 -26.16
#